data_AF-A0A7S1Y4M2-F1
#
_entry.id   AF-A0A7S1Y4M2-F1
#
_cell.length_a   1.000
_cell.length_b   1.000
_cell.length_c   1.000
_cell.angle_alpha   90.00
_cell.angle_beta   90.00
_cell.angle_gamma   90.00
#
_symmetry.space_group_name_H-M   'P 1'
#
loop_
_entity.id
_entity.type
_entity.pdbx_description
1 polymer ?
#
loop_
_entity_poly.entity_id
_entity_poly.type
_entity_poly.pdbx_seq_one_letter_code
_entity_poly.pdbx_strand_id
1 'polypeptide(L)'
;MDDPLSIRSIESLPSHSMGPGRRRERLRKPSFALRVLVQERFAEIISTDIAGFQSHIEIKENTLSVTIETLKQTADKWLVPRRARKAFRAVAFEALYFVGEHGLITRGADALYDLSPFEFHGLFSPLLAAMADAGTMESWLTSTDVLADVDLRRDGTRPGLSFIQGESPKRAHADADAAERLKRAYGKGPSDQHGSTPKLAIGLATNWDRELS
;
A
#
# COMPACT_ATOMS: atom_id res chain seq x y z
N MET A 1 -59.44 -9.26 -63.64
CA MET A 1 -59.99 -7.98 -63.18
C MET A 1 -59.63 -7.87 -61.73
N ASP A 2 -58.68 -6.98 -61.53
CA ASP A 2 -57.85 -6.75 -60.37
C ASP A 2 -58.60 -5.95 -59.30
N ASP A 3 -58.44 -6.35 -58.04
CA ASP A 3 -58.27 -5.45 -56.88
C ASP A 3 -58.06 -6.24 -55.58
N PRO A 4 -56.86 -6.20 -54.98
CA PRO A 4 -56.65 -6.54 -53.58
C PRO A 4 -56.14 -5.31 -52.79
N LEU A 5 -56.98 -4.64 -52.01
CA LEU A 5 -56.53 -3.59 -51.09
C LEU A 5 -57.38 -3.53 -49.81
N SER A 6 -56.86 -4.06 -48.69
CA SER A 6 -56.84 -3.33 -47.41
C SER A 6 -55.97 -4.07 -46.39
N ILE A 7 -54.66 -3.80 -46.40
CA ILE A 7 -53.81 -4.07 -45.25
C ILE A 7 -53.67 -2.74 -44.53
N ARG A 8 -54.26 -2.64 -43.34
CA ARG A 8 -54.01 -1.52 -42.43
C ARG A 8 -52.57 -1.61 -41.93
N SER A 9 -51.72 -0.71 -42.43
CA SER A 9 -50.40 -0.43 -41.86
C SER A 9 -50.55 -0.08 -40.39
N ILE A 10 -49.91 -0.87 -39.53
CA ILE A 10 -49.66 -0.50 -38.14
C ILE A 10 -48.40 0.36 -38.21
N GLU A 11 -48.56 1.68 -38.11
CA GLU A 11 -47.43 2.59 -37.91
C GLU A 11 -46.75 2.21 -36.59
N SER A 12 -45.61 1.55 -36.68
CA SER A 12 -44.70 1.37 -35.57
C SER A 12 -44.12 2.75 -35.22
N LEU A 13 -44.68 3.39 -34.19
CA LEU A 13 -44.09 4.57 -33.58
C LEU A 13 -42.66 4.24 -33.14
N PRO A 14 -41.64 5.00 -33.57
CA PRO A 14 -40.30 4.87 -33.03
C PRO A 14 -40.35 5.29 -31.57
N SER A 15 -40.18 4.32 -30.67
CA SER A 15 -40.01 4.56 -29.26
C SER A 15 -38.74 5.38 -29.06
N HIS A 16 -38.88 6.71 -28.97
CA HIS A 16 -37.84 7.61 -28.49
C HIS A 16 -37.54 7.28 -27.03
N SER A 17 -36.61 6.34 -26.84
CA SER A 17 -35.89 6.15 -25.60
C SER A 17 -34.88 7.29 -25.45
N MET A 18 -35.38 8.48 -25.11
CA MET A 18 -34.56 9.59 -24.62
C MET A 18 -34.38 9.39 -23.12
N GLY A 19 -33.45 8.52 -22.78
CA GLY A 19 -32.75 8.58 -21.51
C GLY A 19 -31.28 8.29 -21.81
N PRO A 20 -30.34 9.23 -21.60
CA PRO A 20 -28.95 8.85 -21.44
C PRO A 20 -28.90 8.14 -20.09
N GLY A 21 -29.28 6.86 -20.10
CA GLY A 21 -29.00 5.95 -19.03
C GLY A 21 -27.51 6.08 -18.80
N ARG A 22 -27.15 6.63 -17.63
CA ARG A 22 -25.81 6.49 -17.06
C ARG A 22 -25.45 5.03 -17.30
N ARG A 23 -24.60 4.77 -18.29
CA ARG A 23 -23.96 3.47 -18.43
C ARG A 23 -23.43 3.24 -17.02
N ARG A 24 -24.01 2.28 -16.29
CA ARG A 24 -23.26 1.53 -15.30
C ARG A 24 -22.04 1.10 -16.09
N GLU A 25 -20.95 1.86 -15.98
CA GLU A 25 -19.65 1.40 -16.43
C GLU A 25 -19.54 0.04 -15.78
N ARG A 26 -19.67 -0.99 -16.60
CA ARG A 26 -19.55 -2.36 -16.13
C ARG A 26 -18.19 -2.37 -15.45
N LEU A 27 -18.17 -2.69 -14.16
CA LEU A 27 -16.94 -2.73 -13.35
C LEU A 27 -15.92 -3.54 -14.13
N ARG A 28 -15.03 -2.83 -14.84
CA ARG A 28 -14.13 -3.47 -15.79
C ARG A 28 -13.08 -4.16 -14.94
N LYS A 29 -12.89 -5.45 -15.16
CA LYS A 29 -11.89 -6.22 -14.43
C LYS A 29 -10.51 -5.58 -14.69
N PRO A 30 -9.77 -5.18 -13.64
CA PRO A 30 -8.43 -4.63 -13.83
C PRO A 30 -7.49 -5.68 -14.41
N SER A 31 -6.67 -5.26 -15.36
CA SER A 31 -5.60 -6.09 -15.91
C SER A 31 -4.57 -6.39 -14.83
N PHE A 32 -3.73 -7.41 -15.05
CA PHE A 32 -2.65 -7.72 -14.12
C PHE A 32 -1.66 -6.55 -14.00
N ALA A 33 -1.22 -6.00 -15.14
CA ALA A 33 -0.31 -4.86 -15.17
C ALA A 33 -0.85 -3.65 -14.40
N LEU A 34 -2.14 -3.32 -14.55
CA LEU A 34 -2.76 -2.22 -13.81
C LEU A 34 -2.74 -2.47 -12.30
N ARG A 35 -3.02 -3.70 -11.86
CA ARG A 35 -2.92 -4.04 -10.44
C ARG A 35 -1.50 -3.88 -9.92
N VAL A 36 -0.50 -4.33 -10.67
CA VAL A 36 0.92 -4.20 -10.29
C VAL A 36 1.32 -2.72 -10.14
N LEU A 37 0.97 -1.88 -11.11
CA LEU A 37 1.25 -0.43 -11.03
C LEU A 37 0.63 0.23 -9.80
N VAL A 38 -0.59 -0.17 -9.44
CA VAL A 38 -1.24 0.31 -8.21
C VAL A 38 -0.48 -0.16 -6.96
N GLN A 39 -0.03 -1.42 -6.94
CA GLN A 39 0.74 -1.96 -5.82
C GLN A 39 2.08 -1.23 -5.67
N GLU A 40 2.82 -1.04 -6.76
CA GLU A 40 4.07 -0.27 -6.80
C GLU A 40 3.86 1.15 -6.29
N ARG A 41 2.83 1.85 -6.78
CA ARG A 41 2.51 3.20 -6.30
C ARG A 41 2.24 3.24 -4.80
N PHE A 42 1.49 2.28 -4.25
CA PHE A 42 1.27 2.23 -2.81
C PHE A 42 2.52 1.85 -2.02
N ALA A 43 3.40 1.00 -2.56
CA ALA A 43 4.68 0.67 -1.95
C ALA A 43 5.55 1.91 -1.80
N GLU A 44 5.63 2.74 -2.86
CA GLU A 44 6.31 4.03 -2.82
C GLU A 44 5.74 4.96 -1.74
N ILE A 45 4.41 5.16 -1.74
CA ILE A 45 3.73 6.01 -0.76
C ILE A 45 4.04 5.57 0.69
N ILE A 46 3.98 4.26 0.95
CA ILE A 46 4.24 3.72 2.29
C ILE A 46 5.71 3.97 2.70
N SER A 47 6.65 3.70 1.80
CA SER A 47 8.07 3.85 2.13
C SER A 47 8.49 5.31 2.32
N THR A 48 7.85 6.25 1.62
CA THR A 48 8.23 7.68 1.60
C THR A 48 7.46 8.53 2.62
N ASP A 49 6.14 8.34 2.72
CA ASP A 49 5.27 9.23 3.49
C ASP A 49 4.69 8.60 4.76
N ILE A 50 4.93 7.30 4.98
CA ILE A 50 4.44 6.58 6.17
C ILE A 50 5.60 6.11 7.06
N ALA A 51 6.64 5.51 6.48
CA ALA A 51 7.78 5.04 7.25
C ALA A 51 8.51 6.22 7.92
N GLY A 52 8.90 6.06 9.20
CA GLY A 52 9.55 7.11 9.99
C GLY A 52 8.59 8.06 10.72
N PHE A 53 7.28 7.92 10.53
CA PHE A 53 6.25 8.76 11.15
C PHE A 53 5.41 8.04 12.21
N GLN A 54 5.93 6.93 12.75
CA GLN A 54 5.33 6.29 13.92
C GLN A 54 5.68 7.09 15.19
N SER A 55 4.66 7.45 15.98
CA SER A 55 4.86 8.22 17.21
C SER A 55 4.66 7.43 18.49
N HIS A 56 3.97 6.28 18.41
CA HIS A 56 3.72 5.45 19.57
C HIS A 56 3.52 3.98 19.17
N ILE A 57 4.13 3.08 19.93
CA ILE A 57 3.93 1.63 19.82
C ILE A 57 3.51 1.12 21.21
N GLU A 58 2.34 0.49 21.28
CA GLU A 58 1.83 -0.13 22.50
C GLU A 58 1.66 -1.62 22.29
N ILE A 59 2.22 -2.43 23.19
CA ILE A 59 2.01 -3.87 23.23
C ILE A 59 1.24 -4.19 24.50
N LYS A 60 -0.01 -4.61 24.34
CA LYS A 60 -0.90 -5.04 25.43
C LYS A 60 -1.32 -6.48 25.20
N GLU A 61 -0.83 -7.38 26.06
CA GLU A 61 -1.07 -8.82 25.95
C GLU A 61 -0.68 -9.34 24.56
N ASN A 62 -1.67 -9.66 23.72
CA ASN A 62 -1.51 -10.15 22.35
C ASN A 62 -1.86 -9.10 21.28
N THR A 63 -1.99 -7.83 21.67
CA THR A 63 -2.36 -6.72 20.79
C THR A 63 -1.19 -5.76 20.61
N LEU A 64 -0.76 -5.59 19.37
CA LEU A 64 0.16 -4.54 18.94
C LEU A 64 -0.64 -3.37 18.39
N SER A 65 -0.52 -2.20 19.01
CA SER A 65 -1.09 -0.94 18.53
C SER A 65 0.01 0.00 18.09
N VAL A 66 -0.06 0.50 16.86
CA VAL A 66 0.89 1.49 16.33
C VAL A 66 0.13 2.75 15.94
N THR A 67 0.59 3.90 16.42
CA THR A 67 0.08 5.21 16.04
C THR A 67 0.98 5.80 14.96
N ILE A 68 0.38 6.06 13.79
CA ILE A 68 1.04 6.69 12.64
C ILE A 68 0.37 8.05 12.41
N GLU A 69 1.10 9.13 12.67
CA GLU A 69 0.51 10.49 12.69
C GLU A 69 0.13 10.97 11.29
N THR A 70 0.95 10.63 10.29
CA THR A 70 0.77 11.09 8.91
C THR A 70 -0.31 10.33 8.16
N LEU A 71 -0.76 9.17 8.64
CA LEU A 71 -1.58 8.23 7.85
C LEU A 71 -2.84 8.86 7.23
N LYS A 72 -3.55 9.72 7.98
CA LYS A 72 -4.71 10.46 7.46
C LYS A 72 -4.30 11.48 6.40
N GLN A 73 -3.28 12.28 6.71
CA GLN A 73 -2.76 13.33 5.82
C GLN A 73 -2.23 12.73 4.52
N THR A 74 -1.52 11.60 4.59
CA THR A 74 -1.02 10.84 3.45
C THR A 74 -2.18 10.29 2.61
N ALA A 75 -3.21 9.71 3.23
CA ALA A 75 -4.39 9.23 2.49
C ALA A 75 -5.15 10.37 1.78
N ASP A 76 -5.17 11.57 2.37
CA ASP A 76 -5.77 12.76 1.75
C ASP A 76 -4.86 13.34 0.65
N LYS A 77 -3.53 13.44 0.88
CA LYS A 77 -2.51 13.87 -0.10
C LYS A 77 -2.60 13.04 -1.38
N TRP A 78 -2.60 11.72 -1.25
CA TRP A 78 -2.62 10.79 -2.38
C TRP A 78 -4.02 10.43 -2.88
N LEU A 79 -5.04 11.18 -2.46
CA LEU A 79 -6.43 11.01 -2.90
C LEU A 79 -6.92 9.55 -2.80
N VAL A 80 -6.51 8.84 -1.74
CA VAL A 80 -6.85 7.42 -1.57
C VAL A 80 -8.38 7.30 -1.51
N PRO A 81 -8.99 6.48 -2.39
CA PRO A 81 -10.44 6.36 -2.48
C PRO A 81 -11.05 6.06 -1.11
N ARG A 82 -12.13 6.74 -0.74
CA ARG A 82 -12.77 6.58 0.58
C ARG A 82 -13.01 5.12 0.97
N ARG A 83 -13.47 4.30 0.01
CA ARG A 83 -13.68 2.86 0.19
C ARG A 83 -12.41 2.05 0.46
N ALA A 84 -11.26 2.52 -0.02
CA ALA A 84 -9.97 1.86 0.14
C ALA A 84 -9.20 2.32 1.39
N ARG A 85 -9.63 3.39 2.08
CA ARG A 85 -8.89 3.94 3.23
C ARG A 85 -8.71 2.94 4.37
N LYS A 86 -9.70 2.10 4.66
CA LYS A 86 -9.55 1.07 5.71
C LYS A 86 -8.50 0.03 5.32
N ALA A 87 -8.50 -0.42 4.06
CA ALA A 87 -7.50 -1.33 3.54
C ALA A 87 -6.12 -0.67 3.50
N PHE A 88 -6.02 0.59 3.08
CA PHE A 88 -4.76 1.36 3.08
C PHE A 88 -4.11 1.38 4.47
N ARG A 89 -4.90 1.64 5.51
CA ARG A 89 -4.39 1.63 6.90
C ARG A 89 -3.86 0.26 7.31
N ALA A 90 -4.58 -0.81 6.98
CA ALA A 90 -4.15 -2.18 7.29
C ALA A 90 -2.85 -2.53 6.57
N VAL A 91 -2.77 -2.23 5.27
CA VAL A 91 -1.57 -2.50 4.46
C VAL A 91 -0.37 -1.68 4.93
N ALA A 92 -0.56 -0.40 5.27
CA ALA A 92 0.51 0.43 5.82
C ALA A 92 1.08 -0.15 7.13
N PHE A 93 0.21 -0.60 8.02
CA PHE A 93 0.62 -1.27 9.26
C PHE A 93 1.34 -2.61 8.99
N GLU A 94 0.77 -3.45 8.14
CA GLU A 94 1.37 -4.74 7.78
C GLU A 94 2.73 -4.58 7.10
N ALA A 95 2.89 -3.59 6.23
CA ALA A 95 4.18 -3.27 5.60
C ALA A 95 5.24 -2.87 6.65
N LEU A 96 4.89 -1.99 7.59
CA LEU A 96 5.78 -1.63 8.70
C LEU A 96 6.14 -2.83 9.58
N TYR A 97 5.19 -3.75 9.79
CA TYR A 97 5.40 -4.95 10.60
C TYR A 97 6.26 -6.02 9.91
N PHE A 98 5.94 -6.37 8.66
CA PHE A 98 6.61 -7.45 7.94
C PHE A 98 7.98 -7.07 7.41
N VAL A 99 8.10 -5.88 6.81
CA VAL A 99 9.38 -5.41 6.24
C VAL A 99 10.24 -4.72 7.30
N GLY A 100 9.60 -4.10 8.28
CA GLY A 100 10.27 -3.28 9.27
C GLY A 100 10.48 -1.86 8.79
N GLU A 101 10.26 -0.90 9.70
CA GLU A 101 10.42 0.52 9.41
C GLU A 101 11.83 0.87 8.90
N HIS A 102 12.87 0.28 9.51
CA HIS A 102 14.26 0.56 9.10
C HIS A 102 14.53 0.21 7.63
N GLY A 103 13.98 -0.91 7.15
CA GLY A 103 14.10 -1.32 5.74
C GLY A 103 13.46 -0.29 4.82
N LEU A 104 12.24 0.13 5.15
CA LEU A 104 11.50 1.14 4.39
C LEU A 104 12.19 2.51 4.37
N ILE A 105 12.79 2.94 5.49
CA ILE A 105 13.51 4.23 5.56
C ILE A 105 14.81 4.20 4.74
N THR A 106 15.56 3.09 4.82
CA THR A 106 16.92 3.02 4.24
C THR A 106 16.91 2.66 2.76
N ARG A 107 16.03 1.74 2.34
CA ARG A 107 15.95 1.25 0.95
C ARG A 107 14.70 1.74 0.21
N GLY A 108 13.75 2.38 0.89
CA GLY A 108 12.50 2.81 0.23
C GLY A 108 11.60 1.62 -0.12
N ALA A 109 10.90 1.74 -1.24
CA ALA A 109 10.00 0.70 -1.75
C ALA A 109 10.72 -0.61 -2.10
N ASP A 110 12.03 -0.56 -2.38
CA ASP A 110 12.84 -1.76 -2.67
C ASP A 110 12.79 -2.79 -1.54
N ALA A 111 12.65 -2.35 -0.29
CA ALA A 111 12.50 -3.26 0.84
C ALA A 111 11.20 -4.08 0.79
N LEU A 112 10.15 -3.57 0.14
CA LEU A 112 8.91 -4.32 -0.11
C LEU A 112 9.06 -5.28 -1.30
N TYR A 113 9.92 -4.96 -2.28
CA TYR A 113 10.18 -5.81 -3.44
C TYR A 113 11.08 -7.02 -3.11
N ASP A 114 11.75 -7.00 -1.96
CA ASP A 114 12.47 -8.17 -1.41
C ASP A 114 11.52 -9.30 -0.95
N LEU A 115 10.23 -9.00 -0.75
CA LEU A 115 9.21 -10.00 -0.43
C LEU A 115 9.00 -10.95 -1.63
N SER A 116 8.62 -12.20 -1.36
CA SER A 116 8.22 -13.08 -2.46
C SER A 116 7.02 -12.49 -3.23
N PRO A 117 6.86 -12.77 -4.54
CA PRO A 117 5.74 -12.24 -5.31
C PRO A 117 4.36 -12.55 -4.70
N PHE A 118 4.24 -13.69 -4.01
CA PHE A 118 3.03 -14.08 -3.32
C PHE A 118 2.77 -13.23 -2.07
N GLU A 119 3.80 -12.96 -1.27
CA GLU A 119 3.70 -12.11 -0.07
C GLU A 119 3.42 -10.66 -0.45
N PHE A 120 4.15 -10.11 -1.42
CA PHE A 120 3.91 -8.77 -1.93
C PHE A 120 2.48 -8.64 -2.48
N HIS A 121 2.05 -9.57 -3.32
CA HIS A 121 0.68 -9.52 -3.84
C HIS A 121 -0.37 -9.68 -2.73
N GLY A 122 -0.14 -10.59 -1.78
CA GLY A 122 -1.01 -10.85 -0.64
C GLY A 122 -1.20 -9.61 0.22
N LEU A 123 -0.10 -8.92 0.55
CA LEU A 123 -0.06 -7.68 1.34
C LEU A 123 -0.98 -6.61 0.73
N PHE A 124 -0.91 -6.37 -0.57
CA PHE A 124 -1.71 -5.33 -1.22
C PHE A 124 -3.08 -5.82 -1.75
N SER A 125 -3.40 -7.12 -1.66
CA SER A 125 -4.65 -7.66 -2.20
C SER A 125 -5.92 -7.00 -1.63
N PRO A 126 -6.00 -6.66 -0.31
CA PRO A 126 -7.17 -5.99 0.25
C PRO A 126 -7.39 -4.58 -0.33
N LEU A 127 -6.28 -3.87 -0.61
CA LEU A 127 -6.31 -2.55 -1.24
C LEU A 127 -6.87 -2.63 -2.67
N LEU A 128 -6.34 -3.56 -3.47
CA LEU A 128 -6.81 -3.78 -4.83
C LEU A 128 -8.28 -4.18 -4.87
N ALA A 129 -8.71 -5.05 -3.95
CA ALA A 129 -10.11 -5.45 -3.82
C ALA A 129 -11.00 -4.25 -3.45
N ALA A 130 -10.56 -3.39 -2.54
CA ALA A 130 -11.30 -2.19 -2.15
C ALA A 130 -11.39 -1.14 -3.27
N MET A 131 -10.40 -1.08 -4.16
CA MET A 131 -10.44 -0.26 -5.37
C MET A 131 -11.35 -0.84 -6.48
N ALA A 132 -11.75 -2.11 -6.37
CA ALA A 132 -12.79 -2.83 -7.11
C ALA A 132 -12.63 -2.99 -8.64
N ASP A 133 -12.38 -1.90 -9.37
CA ASP A 133 -12.49 -1.86 -10.83
C ASP A 133 -11.35 -1.07 -11.48
N ALA A 134 -11.12 -1.35 -12.77
CA ALA A 134 -10.04 -0.76 -13.54
C ALA A 134 -10.18 0.76 -13.67
N GLY A 135 -11.40 1.29 -13.83
CA GLY A 135 -11.61 2.73 -14.03
C GLY A 135 -11.21 3.52 -12.79
N THR A 136 -11.53 2.99 -11.61
CA THR A 136 -11.10 3.60 -10.34
C THR A 136 -9.57 3.55 -10.18
N MET A 137 -8.94 2.43 -10.52
CA MET A 137 -7.48 2.29 -10.44
C MET A 137 -6.75 3.24 -11.40
N GLU A 138 -7.20 3.32 -12.65
CA GLU A 138 -6.61 4.20 -13.67
C GLU A 138 -6.80 5.68 -13.32
N SER A 139 -8.01 6.05 -12.88
CA SER A 139 -8.30 7.43 -12.44
C SER A 139 -7.45 7.81 -11.23
N TRP A 140 -7.28 6.90 -10.27
CA TRP A 140 -6.41 7.13 -9.11
C TRP A 140 -4.94 7.28 -9.50
N LEU A 141 -4.39 6.41 -10.36
CA LEU A 141 -3.01 6.57 -10.85
C LEU A 141 -2.83 7.91 -11.57
N THR A 142 -3.72 8.23 -12.52
CA THR A 142 -3.65 9.49 -13.29
C THR A 142 -3.71 10.71 -12.38
N SER A 143 -4.56 10.69 -11.35
CA SER A 143 -4.70 11.80 -10.40
C SER A 143 -3.52 11.93 -9.42
N THR A 144 -2.69 10.91 -9.29
CA THR A 144 -1.52 10.89 -8.40
C THR A 144 -0.19 11.01 -9.12
N ASP A 145 -0.17 10.93 -10.45
CA ASP A 145 1.07 11.01 -11.25
C ASP A 145 1.81 12.33 -11.03
N VAL A 146 1.11 13.47 -10.93
CA VAL A 146 1.73 14.78 -10.67
C VAL A 146 2.42 14.82 -9.30
N LEU A 147 1.83 14.18 -8.30
CA LEU A 147 2.40 14.13 -6.95
C LEU A 147 3.65 13.25 -6.94
N ALA A 148 3.58 12.12 -7.63
CA ALA A 148 4.74 11.25 -7.81
C ALA A 148 5.90 11.94 -8.52
N ASP A 149 5.64 12.68 -9.59
CA ASP A 149 6.68 13.39 -10.34
C ASP A 149 7.37 14.48 -9.50
N VAL A 150 6.63 15.12 -8.58
CA VAL A 150 7.17 16.16 -7.69
C VAL A 150 8.00 15.54 -6.57
N ASP A 151 7.54 14.44 -5.97
CA ASP A 151 8.26 13.78 -4.88
C ASP A 151 9.54 13.09 -5.39
N LEU A 152 9.54 12.49 -6.59
CA LEU A 152 10.74 11.95 -7.25
C LEU A 152 11.82 13.01 -7.51
N ARG A 153 11.43 14.29 -7.65
CA ARG A 153 12.39 15.41 -7.80
C ARG A 153 12.95 15.89 -6.47
N ARG A 154 12.29 15.61 -5.35
CA ARG A 154 12.74 16.02 -4.01
C ARG A 154 13.78 15.08 -3.40
N ASP A 155 13.93 13.86 -3.93
CA ASP A 155 14.93 12.89 -3.46
C ASP A 155 16.40 13.32 -3.60
N GLY A 156 16.67 14.47 -4.24
CA GLY A 156 18.00 15.10 -4.24
C GLY A 156 18.36 15.87 -2.96
N THR A 157 17.39 16.26 -2.14
CA THR A 157 17.64 17.12 -0.96
C THR A 157 16.64 16.78 0.16
N ARG A 158 16.93 15.74 0.95
CA ARG A 158 16.15 15.38 2.15
C ARG A 158 16.26 16.50 3.21
N PRO A 159 15.18 17.22 3.56
CA PRO A 159 15.17 18.11 4.72
C PRO A 159 14.76 17.27 5.94
N GLY A 160 15.72 16.92 6.81
CA GLY A 160 15.40 16.21 8.05
C GLY A 160 16.54 15.46 8.72
N LEU A 161 17.67 15.26 8.03
CA LEU A 161 18.88 14.68 8.63
C LEU A 161 20.05 15.65 8.46
N SER A 162 19.98 16.81 9.13
CA SER A 162 21.19 17.56 9.45
C SER A 162 21.94 16.79 10.54
N PHE A 163 22.82 15.89 10.10
CA PHE A 163 23.89 15.38 10.94
C PHE A 163 24.67 16.58 11.47
N ILE A 164 24.78 16.70 12.80
CA ILE A 164 25.70 17.62 13.44
C ILE A 164 27.11 17.20 13.01
N GLN A 165 27.68 17.94 12.07
CA GLN A 165 29.08 17.81 11.68
C GLN A 165 29.93 18.51 12.74
N GLY A 166 30.27 17.75 13.78
CA GLY A 166 31.23 18.13 14.80
C GLY A 166 32.33 17.07 14.90
N GLU A 167 33.49 17.42 14.35
CA GLU A 167 34.82 16.92 14.71
C GLU A 167 35.17 15.42 14.50
N SER A 168 36.02 15.17 13.50
CA SER A 168 37.01 14.07 13.58
C SER A 168 38.13 14.46 14.55
N PRO A 169 38.70 13.48 15.30
CA PRO A 169 40.00 12.99 14.85
C PRO A 169 40.24 11.48 15.06
N LYS A 170 40.84 10.89 14.02
CA LYS A 170 41.88 9.83 14.05
C LYS A 170 41.81 8.77 15.15
N ARG A 171 41.34 7.56 14.81
CA ARG A 171 41.88 6.29 15.35
C ARG A 171 41.83 5.20 14.28
N ALA A 172 42.93 5.10 13.54
CA ALA A 172 43.35 3.85 12.92
C ALA A 172 44.05 2.98 14.00
N HIS A 173 43.99 1.66 13.85
CA HIS A 173 44.50 0.60 14.74
C HIS A 173 43.63 0.21 15.95
N ALA A 174 42.62 -0.63 15.72
CA ALA A 174 42.10 -1.55 16.76
C ALA A 174 41.30 -2.79 16.26
N ASP A 175 41.14 -3.04 14.95
CA ASP A 175 40.16 -4.03 14.47
C ASP A 175 40.70 -5.44 14.14
N ALA A 176 41.90 -5.79 14.60
CA ALA A 176 42.43 -7.15 14.41
C ALA A 176 42.04 -8.13 15.53
N ASP A 177 41.60 -7.66 16.70
CA ASP A 177 41.46 -8.49 17.91
C ASP A 177 39.98 -8.90 18.22
N ALA A 178 39.01 -8.29 17.52
CA ALA A 178 37.59 -8.59 17.69
C ALA A 178 37.12 -9.82 16.88
N ALA A 179 37.74 -10.08 15.73
CA ALA A 179 37.37 -11.20 14.86
C ALA A 179 37.80 -12.57 15.42
N GLU A 180 38.83 -12.61 16.27
CA GLU A 180 39.32 -13.86 16.89
C GLU A 180 38.49 -14.28 18.10
N ARG A 181 37.86 -13.32 18.80
CA ARG A 181 36.98 -13.60 19.95
C ARG A 181 35.63 -14.23 19.56
N LEU A 182 35.09 -13.89 18.39
CA LEU A 182 33.80 -14.43 17.92
C LEU A 182 33.87 -15.90 17.46
N LYS A 183 35.04 -16.37 16.99
CA LYS A 183 35.22 -17.79 16.60
C LYS A 183 35.31 -18.73 17.80
N ARG A 184 35.68 -18.25 18.99
CA ARG A 184 35.72 -19.07 20.23
C ARG A 184 34.35 -19.27 20.88
N ALA A 185 33.36 -18.42 20.59
CA ALA A 185 32.07 -18.46 21.28
C ALA A 185 31.01 -19.36 20.60
N TYR A 186 31.16 -19.69 19.31
CA TYR A 186 30.10 -20.37 18.53
C TYR A 186 30.50 -21.75 17.96
N GLY A 187 31.35 -22.47 18.67
CA GLY A 187 31.70 -23.86 18.36
C GLY A 187 30.85 -24.89 19.10
N LYS A 188 29.52 -24.92 18.92
CA LYS A 188 28.67 -26.10 19.18
C LYS A 188 27.20 -25.84 18.82
N GLY A 189 26.65 -26.60 17.86
CA GLY A 189 25.20 -26.73 17.66
C GLY A 189 24.52 -27.52 18.80
N PRO A 190 23.17 -27.57 18.82
CA PRO A 190 22.53 -28.66 18.07
C PRO A 190 21.20 -28.29 17.38
N SER A 191 20.74 -29.29 16.64
CA SER A 191 19.63 -29.47 15.70
C SER A 191 18.20 -29.44 16.26
N ASP A 192 17.27 -29.29 15.31
CA ASP A 192 15.85 -29.66 15.28
C ASP A 192 14.87 -29.03 16.28
N GLN A 193 13.86 -28.31 15.74
CA GLN A 193 12.46 -28.63 16.00
C GLN A 193 11.46 -27.97 15.05
N HIS A 194 10.38 -28.72 14.82
CA HIS A 194 9.28 -28.57 13.89
C HIS A 194 8.38 -27.34 14.11
N GLY A 195 7.65 -27.03 13.03
CA GLY A 195 6.70 -25.94 12.92
C GLY A 195 5.50 -25.99 13.84
N SER A 196 5.00 -24.79 14.15
CA SER A 196 3.58 -24.50 14.30
C SER A 196 3.42 -22.99 14.22
N THR A 197 2.86 -22.49 13.12
CA THR A 197 2.48 -21.08 12.97
C THR A 197 1.15 -20.83 13.70
N PRO A 198 1.09 -19.96 14.73
CA PRO A 198 -0.18 -19.56 15.31
C PRO A 198 -0.90 -18.58 14.38
N LYS A 199 -2.11 -18.92 13.94
CA LYS A 199 -3.06 -17.96 13.38
C LYS A 199 -3.53 -17.05 14.51
N LEU A 200 -3.05 -15.81 14.53
CA LEU A 200 -3.56 -14.77 15.42
C LEU A 200 -4.71 -14.03 14.74
N ALA A 201 -5.85 -13.98 15.43
CA ALA A 201 -6.98 -13.14 15.05
C ALA A 201 -6.62 -11.68 15.37
N ILE A 202 -6.51 -10.85 14.34
CA ILE A 202 -6.25 -9.41 14.47
C ILE A 202 -7.57 -8.72 14.84
N GLY A 203 -7.72 -8.37 16.12
CA GLY A 203 -8.76 -7.47 16.59
C GLY A 203 -8.31 -6.01 16.46
N LEU A 204 -8.72 -5.34 15.37
CA LEU A 204 -8.61 -3.89 15.23
C LEU A 204 -9.70 -3.21 16.06
N ALA A 205 -9.38 -2.81 17.30
CA ALA A 205 -10.20 -1.85 18.03
C ALA A 205 -9.84 -0.44 17.58
N THR A 206 -10.71 0.22 16.82
CA THR A 206 -10.54 1.63 16.45
C THR A 206 -11.66 2.47 17.04
N ASN A 207 -11.27 3.49 17.81
CA ASN A 207 -12.12 4.50 18.44
C ASN A 207 -12.77 5.49 17.45
N TRP A 208 -13.14 5.04 16.24
CA TRP A 208 -13.54 5.90 15.12
C TRP A 208 -15.01 5.78 14.69
N ASP A 209 -15.80 4.89 15.30
CA ASP A 209 -17.25 4.79 14.99
C ASP A 209 -18.09 5.91 15.63
N ARG A 210 -17.47 6.88 16.34
CA ARG A 210 -18.18 7.97 17.03
C ARG A 210 -18.20 9.31 16.32
N GLU A 211 -17.41 9.50 15.25
CA GLU A 211 -17.26 10.83 14.62
C GLU A 211 -17.90 10.94 13.22
N LEU A 212 -18.73 9.97 12.82
CA LEU A 212 -19.46 10.01 11.53
C LEU A 212 -20.95 9.65 11.66
N SER A 213 -21.57 9.92 12.81
CA SER A 213 -23.04 10.04 12.93
C SER A 213 -23.44 11.51 13.06
#